data_AF-A0A9W9BZ06-F1
#
_entry.id   AF-A0A9W9BZ06-F1
#
_cell.length_a   1.000
_cell.length_b   1.000
_cell.length_c   1.000
_cell.angle_alpha   90.00
_cell.angle_beta   90.00
_cell.angle_gamma   90.00
#
_symmetry.space_group_name_H-M   'P 1'
#
loop_
_entity.id
_entity.type
_entity.pdbx_description
1 polymer ?
#
loop_
_entity_poly.entity_id
_entity_poly.type
_entity_poly.pdbx_seq_one_letter_code
_entity_poly.pdbx_strand_id
1 'polypeptide(L)'
;MPRHSTNPPTWQAKDTGSYKKNFIGDVPSKNLVLPNALMELTAVEIVTYFPYWLKNGDIAKRLLMNGFEWPQIAEVLNFHCNTARGKFTCNWVLKAVQPGMRKLTGNPRWTHNKSMPLMNRNGWIANDLTLSGCLIDAQYPAPRGLGRGIVHSYPFRMLGDHLKLTPQGDDTLNLTRCVHYAIQHPEEDLEFPRDFQMLVQKLGTVPVTPQHLDAAAVTR
;
A
#
# COMPACT_ATOMS: atom_id res chain seq x y z
N MET A 1 -33.49 8.01 29.93
CA MET A 1 -32.12 7.76 29.46
C MET A 1 -32.13 7.71 27.93
N PRO A 2 -31.55 8.70 27.22
CA PRO A 2 -31.47 8.66 25.77
C PRO A 2 -30.19 7.95 25.32
N ARG A 3 -30.33 6.99 24.40
CA ARG A 3 -29.21 6.30 23.74
C ARG A 3 -28.57 7.26 22.73
N HIS A 4 -27.32 7.62 22.95
CA HIS A 4 -26.53 8.31 21.93
C HIS A 4 -26.17 7.32 20.81
N SER A 5 -26.81 7.50 19.66
CA SER A 5 -26.35 6.93 18.40
C SER A 5 -25.14 7.72 17.92
N THR A 6 -23.95 7.14 18.03
CA THR A 6 -22.73 7.68 17.45
C THR A 6 -22.56 7.09 16.05
N ASN A 7 -23.09 7.78 15.03
CA ASN A 7 -22.61 7.55 13.68
C ASN A 7 -21.13 7.94 13.64
N PRO A 8 -20.21 7.08 13.15
CA PRO A 8 -18.82 7.46 12.99
C PRO A 8 -18.71 8.59 11.96
N PRO A 9 -17.77 9.55 12.15
CA PRO A 9 -17.63 10.68 11.24
C PRO A 9 -17.09 10.18 9.89
N THR A 10 -17.91 10.27 8.85
CA THR A 10 -17.51 10.00 7.46
C THR A 10 -16.62 11.13 6.94
N TRP A 11 -15.33 11.09 7.27
CA TRP A 11 -14.33 11.91 6.61
C TRP A 11 -13.93 11.30 5.26
N GLN A 12 -14.84 11.37 4.29
CA GLN A 12 -14.48 11.09 2.90
C GLN A 12 -13.70 12.30 2.37
N ALA A 13 -12.38 12.22 2.43
CA ALA A 13 -11.53 13.06 1.59
C ALA A 13 -11.96 12.85 0.13
N LYS A 14 -12.60 13.86 -0.47
CA LYS A 14 -13.00 13.80 -1.87
C LYS A 14 -11.73 13.73 -2.73
N ASP A 15 -11.35 12.53 -3.15
CA ASP A 15 -10.30 12.32 -4.16
C ASP A 15 -10.86 12.81 -5.50
N THR A 16 -10.62 14.08 -5.82
CA THR A 16 -11.22 14.81 -6.95
C THR A 16 -10.58 14.53 -8.32
N GLY A 17 -9.80 13.46 -8.47
CA GLY A 17 -9.04 13.18 -9.69
C GLY A 17 -9.33 11.83 -10.34
N SER A 18 -10.37 11.76 -11.17
CA SER A 18 -10.53 10.94 -12.41
C SER A 18 -9.95 9.51 -12.48
N TYR A 19 -9.71 8.81 -11.37
CA TYR A 19 -9.62 7.35 -11.35
C TYR A 19 -10.96 6.86 -10.81
N LYS A 20 -11.96 6.83 -11.70
CA LYS A 20 -13.24 6.18 -11.41
C LYS A 20 -12.96 4.86 -10.69
N LYS A 21 -13.63 4.58 -9.56
CA LYS A 21 -13.38 3.42 -8.68
C LYS A 21 -13.02 2.19 -9.51
N ASN A 22 -11.73 1.82 -9.51
CA ASN A 22 -11.22 0.66 -10.27
C ASN A 22 -11.39 -0.64 -9.48
N PHE A 23 -11.57 -0.51 -8.17
CA PHE A 23 -11.82 -1.59 -7.23
C PHE A 23 -13.31 -1.64 -6.89
N ILE A 24 -13.83 -2.85 -6.71
CA ILE A 24 -15.10 -3.07 -6.00
C ILE A 24 -14.77 -3.07 -4.52
N GLY A 25 -15.53 -2.36 -3.69
CA GLY A 25 -15.21 -2.18 -2.26
C GLY A 25 -14.45 -0.90 -1.97
N ASP A 26 -14.10 -0.71 -0.70
CA ASP A 26 -13.30 0.42 -0.26
C ASP A 26 -11.80 0.09 -0.28
N VAL A 27 -10.99 1.12 -0.55
CA VAL A 27 -9.55 1.00 -0.70
C VAL A 27 -8.89 2.10 0.09
N PRO A 28 -7.86 1.80 0.90
CA PRO A 28 -7.12 2.80 1.64
C PRO A 28 -6.62 3.96 0.78
N SER A 29 -6.72 5.17 1.34
CA SER A 29 -6.20 6.37 0.70
C SER A 29 -4.69 6.28 0.49
N LYS A 30 -4.19 6.85 -0.61
CA LYS A 30 -2.75 7.06 -0.82
C LYS A 30 -2.07 7.95 0.25
N ASN A 31 -2.88 8.68 1.02
CA ASN A 31 -2.43 9.55 2.13
C ASN A 31 -2.61 8.88 3.50
N LEU A 32 -2.95 7.59 3.55
CA LEU A 32 -2.92 6.82 4.78
C LEU A 32 -1.48 6.76 5.30
N VAL A 33 -1.30 7.13 6.56
CA VAL A 33 -0.01 7.10 7.25
C VAL A 33 0.61 5.70 7.13
N LEU A 34 1.92 5.68 6.88
CA LEU A 34 2.70 4.44 6.78
C LEU A 34 2.89 3.85 8.19
N PRO A 35 3.04 2.53 8.32
CA PRO A 35 3.34 1.92 9.61
C PRO A 35 4.71 2.36 10.09
N ASN A 36 4.96 2.18 11.39
CA ASN A 36 6.26 2.53 11.95
C ASN A 36 7.40 1.71 11.33
N ALA A 37 8.62 2.21 11.50
CA ALA A 37 9.85 1.66 10.94
C ALA A 37 10.16 0.21 11.33
N LEU A 38 9.48 -0.34 12.34
CA LEU A 38 9.70 -1.71 12.82
C LEU A 38 8.80 -2.74 12.11
N MET A 39 7.79 -2.29 11.36
CA MET A 39 6.84 -3.18 10.73
C MET A 39 7.28 -3.54 9.31
N GLU A 40 7.42 -4.84 9.08
CA GLU A 40 7.77 -5.42 7.80
C GLU A 40 6.51 -5.79 7.01
N LEU A 41 6.51 -5.47 5.72
CA LEU A 41 5.44 -5.79 4.79
C LEU A 41 6.04 -6.42 3.54
N THR A 42 5.47 -7.51 3.05
CA THR A 42 5.88 -8.04 1.73
C THR A 42 5.43 -7.09 0.61
N ALA A 43 6.11 -7.12 -0.54
CA ALA A 43 5.63 -6.41 -1.73
C ALA A 43 4.18 -6.78 -2.09
N VAL A 44 3.81 -8.05 -1.95
CA VAL A 44 2.47 -8.54 -2.28
C VAL A 44 1.43 -8.00 -1.31
N GLU A 45 1.73 -7.94 -0.01
CA GLU A 45 0.87 -7.29 0.99
C GLU A 45 0.66 -5.81 0.69
N ILE A 46 1.71 -5.08 0.31
CA ILE A 46 1.63 -3.66 -0.07
C ILE A 46 0.72 -3.47 -1.28
N VAL A 47 0.98 -4.21 -2.38
CA VAL A 47 0.23 -4.07 -3.63
C VAL A 47 -1.23 -4.48 -3.44
N THR A 48 -1.47 -5.51 -2.63
CA THR A 48 -2.80 -6.08 -2.40
C THR A 48 -3.65 -5.21 -1.47
N TYR A 49 -3.16 -4.88 -0.28
CA TYR A 49 -3.96 -4.15 0.72
C TYR A 49 -3.96 -2.63 0.51
N PHE A 50 -2.91 -2.10 -0.12
CA PHE A 50 -2.73 -0.66 -0.33
C PHE A 50 -2.42 -0.31 -1.79
N PRO A 51 -3.26 -0.70 -2.77
CA PRO A 51 -2.95 -0.47 -4.18
C PRO A 51 -2.80 1.02 -4.53
N TYR A 52 -3.40 1.93 -3.76
CA TYR A 52 -3.20 3.38 -3.95
C TYR A 52 -1.87 3.91 -3.40
N TRP A 53 -1.16 3.15 -2.57
CA TRP A 53 0.24 3.46 -2.22
C TRP A 53 1.19 3.32 -3.40
N LEU A 54 0.81 2.65 -4.51
CA LEU A 54 1.58 2.67 -5.75
C LEU A 54 1.76 4.10 -6.32
N LYS A 55 0.91 5.05 -5.94
CA LYS A 55 1.04 6.47 -6.31
C LYS A 55 2.13 7.19 -5.51
N ASN A 56 2.69 6.54 -4.49
CA ASN A 56 3.78 7.04 -3.68
C ASN A 56 5.12 6.69 -4.35
N GLY A 57 5.97 7.70 -4.56
CA GLY A 57 7.26 7.51 -5.21
C GLY A 57 8.22 6.61 -4.43
N ASP A 58 8.27 6.70 -3.10
CA ASP A 58 9.18 5.89 -2.28
C ASP A 58 8.80 4.41 -2.32
N ILE A 59 7.51 4.12 -2.18
CA ILE A 59 6.98 2.74 -2.24
C ILE A 59 7.15 2.17 -3.65
N ALA A 60 6.84 2.95 -4.68
CA ALA A 60 7.09 2.54 -6.05
C ALA A 60 8.59 2.29 -6.32
N LYS A 61 9.47 3.16 -5.82
CA LYS A 61 10.92 2.99 -5.93
C LYS A 61 11.35 1.68 -5.29
N ARG A 62 10.84 1.30 -4.12
CA ARG A 62 11.14 0.01 -3.49
C ARG A 62 10.83 -1.16 -4.40
N LEU A 63 9.58 -1.24 -4.87
CA LEU A 63 9.13 -2.34 -5.73
C LEU A 63 10.00 -2.44 -6.99
N LEU A 64 10.22 -1.31 -7.67
CA LEU A 64 10.99 -1.26 -8.92
C LEU A 64 12.48 -1.57 -8.73
N MET A 65 13.08 -1.09 -7.63
CA MET A 65 14.50 -1.38 -7.34
C MET A 65 14.73 -2.84 -6.96
N ASN A 66 13.70 -3.53 -6.46
CA ASN A 66 13.70 -4.96 -6.18
C ASN A 66 13.19 -5.82 -7.35
N GLY A 67 13.01 -5.24 -8.54
CA GLY A 67 12.81 -5.98 -9.78
C GLY A 67 11.35 -6.18 -10.21
N PHE A 68 10.37 -5.61 -9.50
CA PHE A 68 9.00 -5.61 -10.01
C PHE A 68 8.93 -4.79 -11.30
N GLU A 69 8.26 -5.34 -12.31
CA GLU A 69 7.84 -4.60 -13.49
C GLU A 69 6.31 -4.41 -13.48
N TRP A 70 5.81 -3.60 -14.42
CA TRP A 70 4.38 -3.34 -14.56
C TRP A 70 3.51 -4.59 -14.72
N PRO A 71 3.94 -5.62 -15.48
CA PRO A 71 3.18 -6.87 -15.59
C PRO A 71 2.99 -7.59 -14.25
N GLN A 72 4.04 -7.74 -13.43
CA GLN A 72 3.94 -8.45 -12.15
C GLN A 72 3.01 -7.72 -11.18
N ILE A 73 3.11 -6.38 -11.08
CA ILE A 73 2.20 -5.61 -10.22
C ILE A 73 0.75 -5.75 -10.70
N ALA A 74 0.51 -5.71 -12.01
CA ALA A 74 -0.82 -5.91 -12.56
C ALA A 74 -1.35 -7.33 -12.29
N GLU A 75 -0.47 -8.34 -12.35
CA GLU A 75 -0.81 -9.73 -12.04
C GLU A 75 -1.21 -9.90 -10.59
N VAL A 76 -0.44 -9.37 -9.63
CA VAL A 76 -0.77 -9.37 -8.20
C VAL A 76 -2.15 -8.73 -7.97
N LEU A 77 -2.40 -7.54 -8.54
CA LEU A 77 -3.69 -6.86 -8.41
C LEU A 77 -4.85 -7.67 -9.02
N ASN A 78 -4.66 -8.28 -10.20
CA ASN A 78 -5.71 -9.09 -10.84
C ASN A 78 -5.97 -10.41 -10.10
N PHE A 79 -4.94 -10.96 -9.48
CA PHE A 79 -5.04 -12.18 -8.69
C PHE A 79 -5.77 -11.92 -7.38
N HIS A 80 -5.42 -10.86 -6.65
CA HIS A 80 -5.93 -10.61 -5.31
C HIS A 80 -7.14 -9.68 -5.22
N CYS A 81 -7.32 -8.72 -6.14
CA CYS A 81 -8.32 -7.66 -5.97
C CYS A 81 -9.55 -7.82 -6.88
N ASN A 82 -10.72 -7.41 -6.38
CA ASN A 82 -11.93 -7.30 -7.17
C ASN A 82 -11.91 -6.02 -8.02
N THR A 83 -12.05 -6.17 -9.33
CA THR A 83 -12.00 -5.05 -10.27
C THR A 83 -13.39 -4.58 -10.68
N ALA A 84 -13.65 -3.28 -10.67
CA ALA A 84 -14.92 -2.71 -11.12
C ALA A 84 -14.98 -2.47 -12.65
N ARG A 85 -13.83 -2.55 -13.35
CA ARG A 85 -13.67 -2.12 -14.75
C ARG A 85 -12.91 -3.13 -15.62
N GLY A 86 -12.92 -4.39 -15.22
CA GLY A 86 -12.09 -5.43 -15.81
C GLY A 86 -10.65 -5.40 -15.28
N LYS A 87 -9.81 -6.25 -15.86
CA LYS A 87 -8.44 -6.49 -15.38
C LYS A 87 -7.58 -5.23 -15.40
N PHE A 88 -6.76 -5.08 -14.38
CA PHE A 88 -5.65 -4.12 -14.35
C PHE A 88 -4.67 -4.45 -15.47
N THR A 89 -4.25 -3.41 -16.19
CA THR A 89 -3.27 -3.51 -17.28
C THR A 89 -1.94 -2.89 -16.87
N CYS A 90 -0.85 -3.24 -17.55
CA CYS A 90 0.46 -2.60 -17.35
C CYS A 90 0.38 -1.07 -17.49
N ASN A 91 -0.44 -0.57 -18.43
CA ASN A 91 -0.64 0.87 -18.61
C ASN A 91 -1.34 1.50 -17.40
N TRP A 92 -2.30 0.80 -16.78
CA TRP A 92 -2.93 1.29 -15.54
C TRP A 92 -1.89 1.44 -14.43
N VAL A 93 -1.06 0.41 -14.20
CA VAL A 93 -0.01 0.43 -13.17
C VAL A 93 0.98 1.56 -13.45
N LEU A 94 1.44 1.69 -14.70
CA LEU A 94 2.31 2.79 -15.11
C LEU A 94 1.69 4.17 -14.78
N LYS A 95 0.40 4.37 -15.05
CA LYS A 95 -0.29 5.64 -14.74
C LYS A 95 -0.46 5.87 -13.25
N ALA A 96 -0.58 4.82 -12.44
CA ALA A 96 -0.60 4.92 -10.99
C ALA A 96 0.77 5.33 -10.44
N VAL A 97 1.84 4.69 -10.91
CA VAL A 97 3.21 4.84 -10.38
C VAL A 97 3.92 6.11 -10.88
N GLN A 98 3.78 6.42 -12.17
CA GLN A 98 4.55 7.48 -12.82
C GLN A 98 4.44 8.86 -12.13
N PRO A 99 3.27 9.33 -11.66
CA PRO A 99 3.18 10.59 -10.92
C PRO A 99 4.05 10.62 -9.66
N GLY A 100 4.06 9.52 -8.88
CA GLY A 100 4.88 9.40 -7.68
C GLY A 100 6.37 9.44 -8.01
N MET A 101 6.79 8.69 -9.03
CA MET A 101 8.20 8.67 -9.46
C MET A 101 8.69 10.02 -10.02
N ARG A 102 7.85 10.73 -10.78
CA ARG A 102 8.18 12.08 -11.28
C ARG A 102 8.38 13.07 -10.13
N LYS A 103 7.55 12.96 -9.10
CA LYS A 103 7.65 13.79 -7.90
C LYS A 103 8.90 13.46 -7.10
N LEU A 104 9.14 12.19 -6.80
CA LEU A 104 10.31 11.71 -6.04
C LEU A 104 11.63 12.13 -6.71
N THR A 105 11.72 11.97 -8.03
CA THR A 105 12.96 12.25 -8.78
C THR A 105 13.11 13.71 -9.19
N GLY A 106 12.08 14.54 -9.03
CA GLY A 106 12.04 15.89 -9.59
C GLY A 106 12.05 15.94 -11.13
N ASN A 107 11.95 14.79 -11.81
CA ASN A 107 12.01 14.71 -13.27
C ASN A 107 10.59 14.55 -13.87
N PRO A 108 10.00 15.59 -14.49
CA PRO A 108 8.66 15.50 -15.07
C PRO A 108 8.57 14.55 -16.27
N ARG A 109 9.71 14.23 -16.90
CA ARG A 109 9.83 13.30 -18.03
C ARG A 109 10.26 11.90 -17.59
N TRP A 110 10.17 11.59 -16.30
CA TRP A 110 10.50 10.26 -15.79
C TRP A 110 9.69 9.19 -16.55
N THR A 111 10.42 8.20 -17.04
CA THR A 111 9.87 7.00 -17.68
C THR A 111 10.67 5.81 -17.19
N HIS A 112 9.99 4.67 -17.00
CA HIS A 112 10.59 3.45 -16.50
C HIS A 112 11.93 3.12 -17.18
N ASN A 113 11.89 2.85 -18.48
CA ASN A 113 13.01 2.29 -19.23
C ASN A 113 14.22 3.22 -19.28
N LYS A 114 14.01 4.54 -19.27
CA LYS A 114 15.12 5.51 -19.30
C LYS A 114 15.65 5.84 -17.91
N SER A 115 14.80 5.83 -16.90
CA SER A 115 15.13 6.35 -15.58
C SER A 115 15.56 5.26 -14.60
N MET A 116 15.05 4.03 -14.72
CA MET A 116 15.45 2.91 -13.85
C MET A 116 16.95 2.61 -13.88
N PRO A 117 17.61 2.51 -15.06
CA PRO A 117 19.05 2.24 -15.10
C PRO A 117 19.91 3.34 -14.46
N LEU A 118 19.35 4.56 -14.33
CA LEU A 118 20.03 5.74 -13.79
C LEU A 118 19.71 5.99 -12.32
N MET A 119 18.83 5.20 -11.70
CA MET A 119 18.49 5.40 -10.30
C MET A 119 19.66 5.02 -9.40
N ASN A 120 19.95 5.92 -8.45
CA ASN A 120 21.00 5.72 -7.48
C ASN A 120 20.69 4.50 -6.59
N ARG A 121 21.55 3.49 -6.66
CA ARG A 121 21.48 2.28 -5.83
C ARG A 121 22.38 2.35 -4.59
N ASN A 122 23.15 3.42 -4.41
CA ASN A 122 24.02 3.57 -3.26
C ASN A 122 23.16 3.67 -1.99
N GLY A 123 23.46 2.80 -1.02
CA GLY A 123 22.69 2.70 0.22
C GLY A 123 21.32 2.03 0.07
N TRP A 124 20.99 1.46 -1.09
CA TRP A 124 19.79 0.64 -1.26
C TRP A 124 19.95 -0.70 -0.54
N ILE A 125 19.02 -1.01 0.37
CA ILE A 125 18.99 -2.28 1.10
C ILE A 125 17.87 -3.12 0.49
N ALA A 126 18.21 -4.00 -0.45
CA ALA A 126 17.22 -4.77 -1.21
C ALA A 126 16.32 -5.66 -0.34
N ASN A 127 16.82 -6.09 0.82
CA ASN A 127 16.12 -6.98 1.74
C ASN A 127 15.37 -6.24 2.86
N ASP A 128 15.32 -4.91 2.82
CA ASP A 128 14.54 -4.12 3.78
C ASP A 128 13.06 -4.15 3.42
N LEU A 129 12.28 -4.89 4.22
CA LEU A 129 10.84 -5.02 4.07
C LEU A 129 10.05 -3.93 4.82
N THR A 130 10.73 -3.04 5.55
CA THR A 130 10.09 -1.94 6.25
C THR A 130 9.72 -0.82 5.27
N LEU A 131 8.94 0.15 5.75
CA LEU A 131 8.69 1.41 5.05
C LEU A 131 9.44 2.57 5.70
N SER A 132 10.56 2.28 6.37
CA SER A 132 11.42 3.25 7.03
C SER A 132 11.91 4.32 6.05
N GLY A 133 11.76 5.59 6.43
CA GLY A 133 12.17 6.72 5.60
C GLY A 133 11.27 7.02 4.40
N CYS A 134 10.23 6.22 4.14
CA CYS A 134 9.22 6.56 3.13
C CYS A 134 8.31 7.69 3.64
N LEU A 135 7.93 8.60 2.77
CA LEU A 135 7.01 9.70 3.10
C LEU A 135 5.68 9.49 2.38
N ILE A 136 4.54 9.75 3.05
CA ILE A 136 3.25 9.78 2.33
C ILE A 136 3.19 10.99 1.39
N ASP A 137 2.39 10.89 0.34
CA ASP A 137 2.28 11.92 -0.69
C ASP A 137 1.91 13.31 -0.13
N ALA A 138 1.15 13.35 0.98
CA ALA A 138 0.76 14.56 1.70
C ALA A 138 1.89 15.23 2.51
N GLN A 139 2.98 14.51 2.83
CA GLN A 139 4.12 15.06 3.59
C GLN A 139 5.14 15.80 2.71
N TYR A 140 5.09 15.60 1.41
CA TYR A 140 5.91 16.35 0.47
C TYR A 140 5.37 17.78 0.28
N PRO A 141 6.25 18.78 0.04
CA PRO A 141 5.83 20.15 -0.20
C PRO A 141 4.79 20.25 -1.34
N ALA A 142 3.63 20.79 -1.03
CA ALA A 142 2.59 21.06 -2.02
C ALA A 142 2.73 22.49 -2.57
N PRO A 143 2.41 22.73 -3.86
CA PRO A 143 2.14 24.08 -4.33
C PRO A 143 1.06 24.74 -3.46
N ARG A 144 1.25 26.01 -3.12
CA ARG A 144 0.48 26.76 -2.10
C ARG A 144 -1.03 26.50 -2.17
N GLY A 145 -1.64 26.18 -1.02
CA GLY A 145 -3.10 26.26 -0.82
C GLY A 145 -3.91 24.97 -1.00
N LEU A 146 -3.31 23.88 -1.46
CA LEU A 146 -3.99 22.58 -1.57
C LEU A 146 -3.43 21.60 -0.53
N GLY A 147 -3.82 21.80 0.74
CA GLY A 147 -3.54 20.83 1.79
C GLY A 147 -4.11 19.47 1.40
N ARG A 148 -3.24 18.45 1.27
CA ARG A 148 -3.68 17.07 1.12
C ARG A 148 -3.93 16.54 2.52
N GLY A 149 -5.17 16.16 2.82
CA GLY A 149 -5.51 15.58 4.12
C GLY A 149 -4.70 14.32 4.37
N ILE A 150 -3.98 14.29 5.49
CA ILE A 150 -3.36 13.09 6.03
C ILE A 150 -4.48 12.22 6.60
N VAL A 151 -4.48 10.93 6.24
CA VAL A 151 -5.40 9.95 6.81
C VAL A 151 -4.63 9.19 7.87
N HIS A 152 -4.95 9.41 9.15
CA HIS A 152 -4.18 8.86 10.26
C HIS A 152 -4.44 7.40 10.53
N SER A 153 -5.63 6.91 10.19
CA SER A 153 -6.03 5.54 10.45
C SER A 153 -7.03 5.00 9.43
N TYR A 154 -7.13 3.68 9.36
CA TYR A 154 -8.07 2.94 8.53
C TYR A 154 -8.42 1.61 9.23
N PRO A 155 -9.70 1.21 9.34
CA PRO A 155 -10.06 -0.02 10.04
C PRO A 155 -9.40 -1.26 9.39
N PHE A 156 -8.72 -2.09 10.18
CA PHE A 156 -8.04 -3.30 9.68
C PHE A 156 -9.01 -4.22 8.92
N ARG A 157 -10.21 -4.42 9.47
CA ARG A 157 -11.24 -5.27 8.85
C ARG A 157 -11.63 -4.83 7.44
N MET A 158 -11.55 -3.53 7.15
CA MET A 158 -11.91 -2.96 5.85
C MET A 158 -10.79 -3.08 4.81
N LEU A 159 -9.55 -3.40 5.22
CA LEU A 159 -8.46 -3.63 4.28
C LEU A 159 -8.77 -4.79 3.32
N GLY A 160 -9.62 -5.72 3.74
CA GLY A 160 -10.09 -6.85 2.92
C GLY A 160 -11.25 -6.54 1.97
N ASP A 161 -11.91 -5.38 2.07
CA ASP A 161 -13.19 -5.12 1.39
C ASP A 161 -13.10 -5.23 -0.14
N HIS A 162 -11.94 -4.90 -0.70
CA HIS A 162 -11.70 -4.93 -2.14
C HIS A 162 -11.00 -6.21 -2.62
N LEU A 163 -10.78 -7.19 -1.74
CA LEU A 163 -10.05 -8.40 -2.06
C LEU A 163 -10.99 -9.52 -2.52
N LYS A 164 -10.54 -10.22 -3.56
CA LYS A 164 -11.03 -11.52 -3.98
C LYS A 164 -10.34 -12.64 -3.20
N LEU A 165 -9.02 -12.49 -2.98
CA LEU A 165 -8.17 -13.44 -2.28
C LEU A 165 -7.15 -12.67 -1.45
N THR A 166 -6.95 -13.06 -0.20
CA THR A 166 -5.86 -12.52 0.62
C THR A 166 -4.52 -13.15 0.21
N PRO A 167 -3.37 -12.48 0.43
CA PRO A 167 -2.06 -13.11 0.30
C PRO A 167 -1.94 -14.40 1.13
N GLN A 168 -1.14 -15.35 0.68
CA GLN A 168 -0.95 -16.66 1.32
C GLN A 168 0.51 -17.14 1.18
N GLY A 169 0.92 -18.09 2.02
CA GLY A 169 2.26 -18.70 1.96
C GLY A 169 3.39 -17.68 2.06
N ASP A 170 4.28 -17.68 1.07
CA ASP A 170 5.45 -16.79 1.02
C ASP A 170 5.12 -15.34 0.65
N ASP A 171 3.87 -15.04 0.31
CA ASP A 171 3.42 -13.69 -0.03
C ASP A 171 2.89 -12.91 1.18
N THR A 172 2.83 -13.54 2.35
CA THR A 172 2.21 -12.98 3.55
C THR A 172 3.18 -12.86 4.73
N LEU A 173 3.02 -11.81 5.53
CA LEU A 173 3.71 -11.59 6.80
C LEU A 173 2.67 -11.22 7.87
N ASN A 174 2.99 -10.25 8.72
CA ASN A 174 2.17 -9.90 9.88
C ASN A 174 0.90 -9.15 9.49
N LEU A 175 0.86 -8.41 8.39
CA LEU A 175 -0.29 -7.60 8.01
C LEU A 175 -1.51 -8.47 7.68
N THR A 176 -1.34 -9.50 6.86
CA THR A 176 -2.44 -10.40 6.49
C THR A 176 -3.06 -11.06 7.72
N ARG A 177 -2.21 -11.51 8.66
CA ARG A 177 -2.65 -12.10 9.94
C ARG A 177 -3.44 -11.10 10.77
N CYS A 178 -2.98 -9.85 10.84
CA CYS A 178 -3.67 -8.76 11.50
C CYS A 178 -5.04 -8.46 10.88
N VAL A 179 -5.13 -8.45 9.54
CA VAL A 179 -6.40 -8.26 8.82
C VAL A 179 -7.37 -9.41 9.11
N HIS A 180 -6.92 -10.67 9.00
CA HIS A 180 -7.76 -11.83 9.33
C HIS A 180 -8.25 -11.79 10.76
N TYR A 181 -7.38 -11.42 11.70
CA TYR A 181 -7.77 -11.28 13.11
C TYR A 181 -8.87 -10.22 13.29
N ALA A 182 -8.69 -9.02 12.72
CA ALA A 182 -9.67 -7.94 12.86
C ALA A 182 -11.01 -8.24 12.17
N ILE A 183 -11.03 -9.05 11.12
CA ILE A 183 -12.27 -9.55 10.51
C ILE A 183 -13.02 -10.49 11.46
N GLN A 184 -12.30 -11.33 12.19
CA GLN A 184 -12.87 -12.28 13.15
C GLN A 184 -13.25 -11.65 14.49
N HIS A 185 -12.69 -10.49 14.83
CA HIS A 185 -12.91 -9.75 16.08
C HIS A 185 -13.37 -8.31 15.79
N PRO A 186 -14.51 -8.13 15.10
CA PRO A 186 -14.99 -6.80 14.68
C PRO A 186 -15.32 -5.85 15.85
N GLU A 187 -15.49 -6.38 17.06
CA GLU A 187 -15.76 -5.64 18.29
C GLU A 187 -14.53 -4.93 18.87
N GLU A 188 -13.30 -5.32 18.49
CA GLU A 188 -12.07 -4.69 18.99
C GLU A 188 -11.75 -3.34 18.30
N ASP A 189 -12.46 -3.00 17.21
CA ASP A 189 -12.32 -1.74 16.45
C ASP A 189 -10.86 -1.37 16.10
N LEU A 190 -10.09 -2.38 15.70
CA LEU A 190 -8.66 -2.26 15.40
C LEU A 190 -8.41 -1.44 14.13
N GLU A 191 -7.49 -0.48 14.21
CA GLU A 191 -7.14 0.42 13.12
C GLU A 191 -5.67 0.33 12.68
N PHE A 192 -5.43 0.32 11.37
CA PHE A 192 -4.11 0.46 10.77
C PHE A 192 -3.76 1.94 10.56
N PRO A 193 -2.49 2.37 10.75
CA PRO A 193 -1.37 1.61 11.30
C PRO A 193 -1.29 1.65 12.84
N ARG A 194 -2.17 2.42 13.50
CA ARG A 194 -2.13 2.71 14.94
C ARG A 194 -1.95 1.45 15.79
N ASP A 195 -2.76 0.44 15.52
CA ASP A 195 -2.86 -0.77 16.32
C ASP A 195 -2.00 -1.91 15.76
N PHE A 196 -1.26 -1.67 14.67
CA PHE A 196 -0.54 -2.72 13.95
C PHE A 196 0.51 -3.39 14.83
N GLN A 197 1.41 -2.62 15.44
CA GLN A 197 2.48 -3.18 16.27
C GLN A 197 1.95 -3.97 17.47
N MET A 198 0.94 -3.43 18.16
CA MET A 198 0.28 -4.11 19.27
C MET A 198 -0.32 -5.44 18.79
N LEU A 199 -0.95 -5.44 17.61
CA LEU A 199 -1.58 -6.64 17.07
C LEU A 199 -0.55 -7.68 16.65
N VAL A 200 0.58 -7.27 16.06
CA VAL A 200 1.72 -8.18 15.81
C VAL A 200 2.23 -8.79 17.11
N GLN A 201 2.37 -8.01 18.19
CA GLN A 201 2.78 -8.53 19.49
C GLN A 201 1.76 -9.52 20.07
N LYS A 202 0.46 -9.21 19.95
CA LYS A 202 -0.65 -10.07 20.41
C LYS A 202 -0.66 -11.42 19.68
N LEU A 203 -0.41 -11.42 18.36
CA LEU A 203 -0.45 -12.62 17.51
C LEU A 203 0.91 -13.35 17.44
N GLY A 204 1.97 -12.76 17.97
CA GLY A 204 3.34 -13.19 17.76
C GLY A 204 3.88 -12.81 16.38
N THR A 205 5.19 -12.59 16.28
CA THR A 205 5.85 -12.18 15.03
C THR A 205 6.11 -13.37 14.10
N VAL A 206 5.83 -13.20 12.81
CA VAL A 206 6.31 -14.13 11.77
C VAL A 206 7.77 -13.81 11.43
N PRO A 207 8.70 -14.78 11.51
CA PRO A 207 10.08 -14.54 11.11
C PRO A 207 10.16 -14.31 9.60
N VAL A 208 10.95 -13.32 9.18
CA VAL A 208 11.22 -13.08 7.77
C VAL A 208 12.11 -14.19 7.22
N THR A 209 11.69 -14.79 6.11
CA THR A 209 12.47 -15.77 5.34
C THR A 209 12.88 -15.14 4.01
N PRO A 210 13.88 -15.72 3.30
CA PRO A 210 14.24 -15.28 1.96
C PRO A 210 13.06 -15.26 0.97
N GLN A 211 12.04 -16.08 1.20
CA GLN A 211 10.87 -16.19 0.33
C GLN A 211 9.91 -15.00 0.45
N HIS A 212 9.96 -14.25 1.56
CA HIS A 212 9.17 -13.02 1.76
C HIS A 212 9.78 -11.80 1.05
N LEU A 213 11.03 -11.90 0.58
CA LEU A 213 11.73 -10.79 -0.05
C LEU A 213 11.07 -10.41 -1.38
N ASP A 214 11.05 -9.11 -1.68
CA ASP A 214 10.47 -8.58 -2.92
C ASP A 214 11.05 -9.29 -4.16
N ALA A 215 12.36 -9.56 -4.19
CA ALA A 215 13.02 -10.26 -5.30
C ALA A 215 12.51 -11.70 -5.49
N ALA A 216 12.19 -12.41 -4.40
CA ALA A 216 11.63 -13.76 -4.49
C ALA A 216 10.21 -13.73 -5.06
N ALA A 217 9.39 -12.75 -4.66
CA ALA A 217 8.04 -12.56 -5.18
C ALA A 217 8.01 -12.27 -6.68
N VAL A 218 9.03 -11.59 -7.23
CA VAL A 218 9.15 -11.31 -8.68
C VAL A 218 9.37 -12.59 -9.51
N THR A 219 9.98 -13.61 -8.92
CA THR A 219 10.39 -14.84 -9.64
C THR A 219 9.38 -15.98 -9.57
N ARG A 220 8.31 -15.82 -8.79
CA ARG A 220 7.21 -16.79 -8.68
C ARG A 220 6.10 -16.47 -9.67
#